data_AF-A0A923MDK1-F1
#
_entry.id   AF-A0A923MDK1-F1
#
_cell.length_a   1.000
_cell.length_b   1.000
_cell.length_c   1.000
_cell.angle_alpha   90.00
_cell.angle_beta   90.00
_cell.angle_gamma   90.00
#
_symmetry.space_group_name_H-M   'P 1'
#
loop_
_entity.id
_entity.type
_entity.pdbx_description
1 polymer ?
#
loop_
_entity_poly.entity_id
_entity_poly.type
_entity_poly.pdbx_seq_one_letter_code
_entity_poly.pdbx_strand_id
1 'polypeptide(L)'
;MKVIKKPLTELRRPDRNVRMHTDKQLKEFRRSVEMFGQIRPIVVDEDGVILAGNGLYETLLSLGRTEADCYVVSGLTEAEKKKLMLADNRVFDLGVDDLAALDAFILDLKDDLDIPGYEEDLLRAMVMEADEASDALLEYGTIEPEQAAAITETREKYAAREEAAAAQAEEVAPVQSGAASSTEPAKRFILCPKCGERIWL
;
A
#
# COMPACT_ATOMS: atom_id res chain seq x y z
N MET A 1 -20.34 -22.32 13.16
CA MET A 1 -21.42 -21.64 13.93
C MET A 1 -22.22 -20.78 12.95
N LYS A 2 -23.53 -20.59 13.19
CA LYS A 2 -24.49 -20.05 12.21
C LYS A 2 -25.03 -18.70 12.68
N VAL A 3 -25.12 -17.73 11.78
CA VAL A 3 -25.78 -16.45 12.03
C VAL A 3 -27.29 -16.65 12.01
N ILE A 4 -27.98 -16.09 13.00
CA ILE A 4 -29.45 -16.16 13.14
C ILE A 4 -30.02 -14.76 13.38
N LYS A 5 -31.25 -14.51 12.93
CA LYS A 5 -31.96 -13.28 13.28
C LYS A 5 -32.55 -13.40 14.68
N LYS A 6 -32.35 -12.39 15.51
CA LYS A 6 -32.98 -12.26 16.83
C LYS A 6 -33.67 -10.91 16.99
N PRO A 7 -34.81 -10.83 17.69
CA PRO A 7 -35.41 -9.57 18.08
C PRO A 7 -34.44 -8.76 18.94
N LEU A 8 -34.31 -7.46 18.67
CA LEU A 8 -33.46 -6.56 19.47
C LEU A 8 -33.93 -6.46 20.93
N THR A 9 -35.21 -6.74 21.19
CA THR A 9 -35.81 -6.78 22.53
C THR A 9 -35.34 -7.97 23.37
N GLU A 10 -34.80 -9.02 22.74
CA GLU A 10 -34.23 -10.17 23.45
C GLU A 10 -32.76 -9.94 23.82
N LEU A 11 -32.11 -8.93 23.24
CA LEU A 11 -30.71 -8.66 23.48
C LEU A 11 -30.54 -7.76 24.70
N ARG A 12 -29.55 -8.09 25.54
CA ARG A 12 -29.26 -7.40 26.78
C ARG A 12 -27.84 -6.84 26.75
N ARG A 13 -27.69 -5.60 27.18
CA ARG A 13 -26.36 -5.02 27.39
C ARG A 13 -25.69 -5.71 28.60
N PRO A 14 -24.37 -5.86 28.59
CA PRO A 14 -23.64 -6.30 29.77
C PRO A 14 -23.71 -5.22 30.86
N ASP A 15 -23.62 -5.62 32.13
CA ASP A 15 -23.66 -4.71 33.28
C ASP A 15 -22.60 -3.61 33.22
N ARG A 16 -21.47 -3.90 32.57
CA ARG A 16 -20.36 -2.97 32.35
C ARG A 16 -19.91 -3.08 30.91
N ASN A 17 -20.16 -2.02 30.14
CA ASN A 17 -19.55 -1.87 28.83
C ASN A 17 -18.19 -1.18 28.99
N VAL A 18 -17.14 -1.80 28.46
CA VAL A 18 -15.76 -1.29 28.58
C VAL A 18 -15.51 -0.17 27.58
N ARG A 19 -16.21 -0.18 26.43
CA ARG A 19 -16.04 0.83 25.38
C ARG A 19 -17.17 1.86 25.46
N MET A 20 -16.81 3.13 25.50
CA MET A 20 -17.74 4.23 25.34
C MET A 20 -17.77 4.64 23.86
N HIS A 21 -18.96 4.90 23.33
CA HIS A 21 -19.15 5.36 21.96
C HIS A 21 -19.37 6.86 21.94
N THR A 22 -18.65 7.57 21.07
CA THR A 22 -18.84 9.01 20.85
C THR A 22 -19.99 9.23 19.86
N ASP A 23 -20.62 10.41 19.91
CA ASP A 23 -21.69 10.76 18.96
C ASP A 23 -21.21 10.70 17.51
N LYS A 24 -19.95 11.13 17.24
CA LYS A 24 -19.32 10.99 15.93
C LYS A 24 -19.26 9.53 15.50
N GLN A 25 -18.78 8.64 16.37
CA GLN A 25 -18.70 7.20 16.06
C GLN A 25 -20.09 6.60 15.78
N LEU A 26 -21.11 6.97 16.57
CA LEU A 26 -22.48 6.47 16.34
C LEU A 26 -23.08 6.99 15.04
N LYS A 27 -22.80 8.25 14.68
CA LYS A 27 -23.21 8.83 13.39
C LYS A 27 -22.59 8.07 12.21
N GLU A 28 -21.30 7.78 12.27
CA GLU A 28 -20.61 7.03 11.22
C GLU A 28 -21.05 5.56 11.16
N PHE A 29 -21.34 4.94 12.31
CA PHE A 29 -21.97 3.62 12.32
C PHE A 29 -23.33 3.63 11.65
N ARG A 30 -24.15 4.66 11.91
CA ARG A 30 -25.45 4.80 11.23
C ARG A 30 -25.27 4.89 9.72
N ARG A 31 -24.38 5.77 9.24
CA ARG A 31 -24.07 5.90 7.80
C ARG A 31 -23.66 4.56 7.20
N SER A 32 -22.76 3.83 7.86
CA SER A 32 -22.32 2.50 7.42
C SER A 32 -23.48 1.50 7.33
N VAL A 33 -24.36 1.46 8.33
CA VAL A 33 -25.52 0.54 8.34
C VAL A 33 -26.57 0.94 7.30
N GLU A 34 -26.77 2.24 7.04
CA GLU A 34 -27.69 2.71 6.00
C GLU A 34 -27.17 2.40 4.60
N MET A 35 -25.85 2.54 4.39
CA MET A 35 -25.20 2.32 3.09
C MET A 35 -25.04 0.84 2.75
N PHE A 36 -24.59 0.02 3.72
CA PHE A 36 -24.22 -1.38 3.47
C PHE A 36 -25.14 -2.40 4.15
N GLY A 37 -26.06 -1.95 5.00
CA GLY A 37 -26.82 -2.85 5.87
C GLY A 37 -25.98 -3.43 7.01
N GLN A 38 -26.51 -4.45 7.67
CA GLN A 38 -25.79 -5.13 8.73
C GLN A 38 -24.81 -6.17 8.15
N ILE A 39 -23.54 -5.80 8.01
CA ILE A 39 -22.49 -6.69 7.50
C ILE A 39 -21.93 -7.62 8.60
N ARG A 40 -21.87 -7.15 9.84
CA ARG A 40 -21.31 -7.90 10.98
C ARG A 40 -22.41 -8.34 11.95
N PRO A 41 -22.46 -9.61 12.38
CA PRO A 41 -23.43 -10.04 13.38
C PRO A 41 -23.06 -9.52 14.77
N ILE A 42 -24.07 -9.29 15.61
CA ILE A 42 -23.86 -9.02 17.05
C ILE A 42 -23.53 -10.34 17.73
N VAL A 43 -22.46 -10.38 18.54
CA VAL A 43 -22.08 -11.58 19.29
C VAL A 43 -22.75 -11.55 20.64
N VAL A 44 -23.51 -12.59 20.94
CA VAL A 44 -24.28 -12.72 22.18
C VAL A 44 -24.03 -14.07 22.84
N ASP A 45 -24.23 -14.16 24.15
CA ASP A 45 -24.23 -15.45 24.84
C ASP A 45 -25.60 -16.16 24.74
N GLU A 46 -25.70 -17.34 25.36
CA GLU A 46 -26.93 -18.13 25.43
C GLU A 46 -28.14 -17.39 26.02
N ASP A 47 -27.91 -16.41 26.90
CA ASP A 47 -28.95 -15.62 27.59
C ASP A 47 -29.27 -14.30 26.85
N GLY A 48 -28.62 -14.06 25.70
CA GLY A 48 -28.80 -12.85 24.90
C GLY A 48 -27.98 -11.65 25.38
N VAL A 49 -27.03 -11.83 26.28
CA VAL A 49 -26.10 -10.77 26.70
C VAL A 49 -25.11 -10.48 25.57
N ILE A 50 -25.01 -9.21 25.18
CA ILE A 50 -24.13 -8.74 24.11
C ILE A 50 -22.68 -8.79 24.60
N LEU A 51 -21.89 -9.64 23.97
CA LEU A 51 -20.46 -9.77 24.22
C LEU A 51 -19.63 -8.89 23.27
N ALA A 52 -20.08 -8.71 22.02
CA ALA A 52 -19.47 -7.79 21.05
C ALA A 52 -20.53 -7.16 20.14
N GLY A 53 -20.32 -5.89 19.76
CA GLY A 53 -21.26 -5.16 18.90
C GLY A 53 -22.27 -4.26 19.63
N ASN A 54 -21.95 -3.76 20.83
CA ASN A 54 -22.82 -2.81 21.57
C ASN A 54 -23.16 -1.55 20.75
N GLY A 55 -22.18 -0.95 20.05
CA GLY A 55 -22.43 0.22 19.19
C GLY A 55 -23.31 -0.08 17.98
N LEU A 56 -23.22 -1.30 17.41
CA LEU A 56 -24.11 -1.74 16.35
C LEU A 56 -25.53 -1.94 16.86
N TYR A 57 -25.69 -2.56 18.03
CA TYR A 57 -26.99 -2.68 18.71
C TYR A 57 -27.66 -1.32 18.91
N GLU A 58 -26.91 -0.34 19.44
CA GLU A 58 -27.36 1.05 19.59
C GLU A 58 -27.80 1.68 18.27
N THR A 59 -26.99 1.48 17.24
CA THR A 59 -27.25 2.02 15.91
C THR A 59 -28.55 1.45 15.33
N LEU A 60 -28.72 0.12 15.38
CA LEU A 60 -29.92 -0.57 14.90
C LEU A 60 -31.18 -0.13 15.65
N LEU A 61 -31.10 0.02 16.97
CA LEU A 61 -32.18 0.60 17.77
C LEU A 61 -32.51 2.03 17.34
N SER A 62 -31.49 2.86 17.15
CA SER A 62 -31.67 4.27 16.76
C SER A 62 -32.30 4.42 15.36
N LEU A 63 -32.10 3.42 14.50
CA LEU A 63 -32.69 3.31 13.17
C LEU A 63 -34.09 2.69 13.17
N GLY A 64 -34.64 2.32 14.33
CA GLY A 64 -35.96 1.72 14.45
C GLY A 64 -36.04 0.29 13.89
N ARG A 65 -34.90 -0.42 13.79
CA ARG A 65 -34.92 -1.85 13.43
C ARG A 65 -35.53 -2.66 14.57
N THR A 66 -36.13 -3.80 14.25
CA THR A 66 -36.75 -4.71 15.23
C THR A 66 -35.93 -5.96 15.48
N GLU A 67 -35.09 -6.35 14.52
CA GLU A 67 -34.27 -7.55 14.54
C GLU A 67 -32.83 -7.24 14.14
N ALA A 68 -31.90 -8.09 14.57
CA ALA A 68 -30.51 -8.05 14.18
C ALA A 68 -29.99 -9.45 13.85
N ASP A 69 -29.03 -9.50 12.93
CA ASP A 69 -28.24 -10.70 12.69
C ASP A 69 -27.29 -10.90 13.88
N CYS A 70 -27.37 -12.08 14.49
CA CYS A 70 -26.69 -12.41 15.73
C CYS A 70 -25.92 -13.72 15.61
N TYR A 71 -24.86 -13.81 16.39
CA TYR A 71 -24.07 -15.01 16.59
C TYR A 71 -24.13 -15.40 18.05
N VAL A 72 -24.72 -16.56 18.34
CA VAL A 72 -24.87 -17.07 19.70
C VAL A 72 -23.68 -17.94 20.04
N VAL A 73 -22.94 -17.55 21.07
CA VAL A 73 -21.83 -18.32 21.64
C VAL A 73 -22.31 -18.97 22.92
N SER A 74 -22.31 -20.31 22.95
CA SER A 74 -22.72 -21.09 24.11
C SER A 74 -21.54 -21.79 24.77
N GLY A 75 -21.60 -21.96 26.09
CA GLY A 75 -20.66 -22.81 26.84
C GLY A 75 -19.37 -22.10 27.27
N LEU A 76 -19.34 -20.77 27.20
CA LEU A 76 -18.29 -19.98 27.82
C LEU A 76 -18.57 -19.78 29.30
N THR A 77 -17.55 -19.90 30.13
CA THR A 77 -17.62 -19.44 31.51
C THR A 77 -17.75 -17.91 31.58
N GLU A 78 -18.27 -17.39 32.69
CA GLU A 78 -18.35 -15.95 32.94
C GLU A 78 -16.99 -15.24 32.82
N ALA A 79 -15.90 -15.92 33.16
CA ALA A 79 -14.55 -15.40 32.99
C ALA A 79 -14.16 -15.29 31.50
N GLU A 80 -14.52 -16.29 30.68
CA GLU A 80 -14.25 -16.28 29.25
C GLU A 80 -15.11 -15.25 28.51
N LYS A 81 -16.39 -15.09 28.89
CA LYS A 81 -17.27 -14.02 28.37
C LYS A 81 -16.62 -12.64 28.58
N LYS A 82 -16.12 -12.36 29.79
CA LYS A 82 -15.40 -11.11 30.10
C LYS A 82 -14.10 -10.96 29.30
N LYS A 83 -13.32 -12.04 29.15
CA LYS A 83 -12.11 -12.02 28.31
C LYS A 83 -12.44 -11.70 26.86
N LEU A 84 -13.52 -12.28 26.31
CA LEU A 84 -13.98 -12.01 24.96
C LEU A 84 -14.32 -10.53 24.76
N MET A 85 -15.11 -9.95 25.67
CA MET A 85 -15.48 -8.53 25.63
C MET A 85 -14.26 -7.59 25.67
N LEU A 86 -13.23 -7.94 26.43
CA LEU A 86 -11.98 -7.17 26.51
C LEU A 86 -11.12 -7.36 25.26
N ALA A 87 -11.02 -8.59 24.77
CA ALA A 87 -10.18 -8.94 23.64
C ALA A 87 -10.72 -8.34 22.34
N ASP A 88 -12.03 -8.34 22.10
CA ASP A 88 -12.64 -7.82 20.87
C ASP A 88 -12.20 -6.37 20.59
N ASN A 89 -12.32 -5.51 21.60
CA ASN A 89 -11.89 -4.11 21.51
C ASN A 89 -10.36 -4.00 21.38
N ARG A 90 -9.62 -4.73 22.21
CA ARG A 90 -8.16 -4.59 22.25
C ARG A 90 -7.49 -5.09 20.98
N VAL A 91 -7.97 -6.19 20.41
CA VAL A 91 -7.43 -6.74 19.16
C VAL A 91 -7.67 -5.77 18.00
N PHE A 92 -8.85 -5.15 17.94
CA PHE A 92 -9.14 -4.11 16.96
C PHE A 92 -8.19 -2.90 17.12
N ASP A 93 -7.99 -2.41 18.35
CA ASP A 93 -7.14 -1.24 18.63
C ASP A 93 -5.62 -1.51 18.42
N LEU A 94 -5.20 -2.76 18.22
CA LEU A 94 -3.81 -3.14 17.93
C LEU A 94 -3.48 -3.10 16.43
N GLY A 95 -4.48 -2.96 15.57
CA GLY A 95 -4.27 -2.82 14.12
C GLY A 95 -3.51 -1.55 13.78
N VAL A 96 -2.74 -1.61 12.69
CA VAL A 96 -2.12 -0.44 12.05
C VAL A 96 -2.50 -0.46 10.59
N ASP A 97 -2.85 0.71 10.06
CA ASP A 97 -3.25 0.84 8.67
C ASP A 97 -2.02 0.91 7.76
N ASP A 98 -2.10 0.24 6.62
CA ASP A 98 -1.15 0.40 5.52
C ASP A 98 -1.57 1.61 4.68
N LEU A 99 -0.88 2.74 4.89
CA LEU A 99 -1.22 3.99 4.22
C LEU A 99 -1.04 3.92 2.71
N ALA A 100 -0.07 3.13 2.20
CA ALA A 100 0.13 2.99 0.76
C ALA A 100 -1.05 2.26 0.10
N ALA A 101 -1.61 1.25 0.78
CA ALA A 101 -2.81 0.57 0.33
C ALA A 101 -4.04 1.48 0.41
N LEU A 102 -4.16 2.30 1.47
CA LEU A 102 -5.21 3.29 1.61
C LEU A 102 -5.20 4.29 0.44
N ASP A 103 -4.04 4.86 0.12
CA ASP A 103 -3.88 5.82 -0.98
C ASP A 103 -4.31 5.21 -2.33
N ALA A 104 -3.90 3.96 -2.60
CA ALA A 104 -4.30 3.25 -3.81
C ALA A 104 -5.83 3.07 -3.90
N PHE A 105 -6.50 2.71 -2.79
CA PHE A 105 -7.97 2.58 -2.78
C PHE A 105 -8.66 3.93 -3.00
N ILE A 106 -8.16 5.01 -2.40
CA ILE A 106 -8.73 6.35 -2.58
C ILE A 106 -8.61 6.78 -4.06
N LEU A 107 -7.45 6.56 -4.69
CA LEU A 107 -7.23 6.85 -6.10
C LEU A 107 -8.17 6.04 -7.02
N ASP A 108 -8.41 4.77 -6.70
CA ASP A 108 -9.34 3.92 -7.45
C ASP A 108 -10.80 4.41 -7.35
N LEU A 109 -11.19 4.99 -6.21
CA LEU A 109 -12.53 5.54 -5.97
C LEU A 109 -12.75 6.91 -6.62
N LYS A 110 -11.67 7.64 -6.95
CA LYS A 110 -11.70 8.95 -7.61
C LYS A 110 -12.57 9.97 -6.86
N ASP A 111 -13.76 10.26 -7.39
CA ASP A 111 -14.68 11.26 -6.86
C ASP A 111 -15.68 10.70 -5.85
N ASP A 112 -15.83 9.36 -5.77
CA ASP A 112 -16.77 8.69 -4.87
C ASP A 112 -16.11 8.40 -3.51
N LEU A 113 -15.93 9.48 -2.74
CA LEU A 113 -15.23 9.47 -1.45
C LEU A 113 -16.20 9.55 -0.25
N ASP A 114 -17.48 9.21 -0.46
CA ASP A 114 -18.50 9.10 0.59
C ASP A 114 -18.28 7.82 1.44
N ILE A 115 -17.21 7.81 2.24
CA ILE A 115 -16.79 6.63 3.03
C ILE A 115 -17.13 6.88 4.51
N PRO A 116 -18.03 6.08 5.13
CA PRO A 116 -18.30 6.18 6.56
C PRO A 116 -17.03 6.04 7.41
N GLY A 117 -16.82 6.97 8.34
CA GLY A 117 -15.62 7.04 9.17
C GLY A 117 -14.53 7.97 8.66
N TYR A 118 -14.61 8.43 7.41
CA TYR A 118 -13.68 9.41 6.84
C TYR A 118 -14.37 10.76 6.60
N GLU A 119 -13.58 11.82 6.69
CA GLU A 119 -14.00 13.15 6.24
C GLU A 119 -13.65 13.27 4.76
N GLU A 120 -14.66 13.49 3.93
CA GLU A 120 -14.52 13.50 2.47
C GLU A 120 -13.52 14.56 2.00
N ASP A 121 -13.57 15.77 2.57
CA ASP A 121 -12.65 16.88 2.25
C ASP A 121 -11.18 16.51 2.52
N LEU A 122 -10.93 15.70 3.55
CA LEU A 122 -9.57 15.24 3.87
C LEU A 122 -9.09 14.24 2.81
N LEU A 123 -9.95 13.32 2.38
CA LEU A 123 -9.62 12.37 1.32
C LEU A 123 -9.37 13.09 -0.01
N ARG A 124 -10.18 14.11 -0.34
CA ARG A 124 -9.99 14.94 -1.55
C ARG A 124 -8.65 15.67 -1.53
N ALA A 125 -8.26 16.24 -0.40
CA ALA A 125 -6.97 16.91 -0.25
C ALA A 125 -5.79 15.96 -0.51
N MET A 126 -5.87 14.71 -0.02
CA MET A 126 -4.83 13.70 -0.26
C MET A 126 -4.66 13.35 -1.74
N VAL A 127 -5.76 13.26 -2.50
CA VAL A 127 -5.73 12.98 -3.95
C VAL A 127 -5.14 14.15 -4.73
N MET A 128 -5.54 15.39 -4.40
CA MET A 128 -5.05 16.58 -5.10
C MET A 128 -3.53 16.74 -4.97
N GLU A 129 -2.96 16.51 -3.79
CA GLU A 129 -1.50 16.53 -3.60
C GLU A 129 -0.78 15.47 -4.46
N ALA A 130 -1.39 14.30 -4.64
CA ALA A 130 -0.84 13.23 -5.47
C ALA A 130 -0.88 13.59 -6.96
N ASP A 131 -1.97 14.20 -7.44
CA ASP A 131 -2.10 14.66 -8.82
C ASP A 131 -1.11 15.80 -9.13
N GLU A 132 -0.98 16.80 -8.25
CA GLU A 132 0.00 17.88 -8.41
C GLU A 132 1.44 17.36 -8.45
N ALA A 133 1.76 16.37 -7.61
CA ALA A 133 3.07 15.71 -7.63
C ALA A 133 3.30 14.90 -8.93
N SER A 134 2.27 14.23 -9.43
CA SER A 134 2.31 13.48 -10.69
C SER A 134 2.53 14.41 -11.89
N ASP A 135 1.79 15.52 -11.95
CA ASP A 135 1.92 16.53 -13.00
C ASP A 135 3.32 17.17 -12.99
N ALA A 136 3.83 17.53 -11.81
CA ALA A 136 5.19 18.05 -11.67
C ALA A 136 6.27 17.04 -12.11
N LEU A 137 6.06 15.75 -11.88
CA LEU A 137 6.95 14.68 -12.36
C LEU A 137 6.87 14.51 -13.87
N LEU A 138 5.69 14.64 -14.48
CA LEU A 138 5.51 14.60 -15.93
C LEU A 138 6.15 15.79 -16.63
N GLU A 139 6.12 16.97 -16.01
CA GLU A 139 6.78 18.19 -16.51
C GLU A 139 8.31 18.15 -16.30
N TYR A 140 8.80 17.33 -15.37
CA TYR A 140 10.23 17.19 -15.11
C TYR A 140 10.95 16.43 -16.24
N GLY A 141 11.59 17.19 -17.13
CA GLY A 141 12.39 16.63 -18.24
C GLY A 141 11.66 16.59 -19.57
N THR A 142 10.48 17.20 -19.69
CA THR A 142 9.89 17.51 -20.99
C THR A 142 10.74 18.55 -21.71
N ILE A 143 11.11 18.26 -22.95
CA ILE A 143 11.83 19.18 -23.83
C ILE A 143 10.79 19.81 -24.74
N GLU A 144 10.74 21.14 -24.76
CA GLU A 144 9.87 21.87 -25.69
C GLU A 144 10.14 21.44 -27.15
N PRO A 145 9.12 21.34 -28.01
CA PRO A 145 9.27 20.82 -29.38
C PRO A 145 10.33 21.59 -30.19
N GLU A 146 10.50 22.88 -29.94
CA GLU A 146 11.56 23.70 -30.55
C GLU A 146 12.97 23.27 -30.10
N GLN A 147 13.14 22.97 -28.81
CA GLN A 147 14.40 22.48 -28.26
C GLN A 147 14.71 21.05 -28.74
N ALA A 148 13.69 20.20 -28.86
CA ALA A 148 13.84 18.84 -29.39
C ALA A 148 14.26 18.83 -30.87
N ALA A 149 13.69 19.73 -31.67
CA ALA A 149 14.11 19.96 -33.05
C ALA A 149 15.56 20.45 -33.13
N ALA A 150 15.95 21.40 -32.28
CA ALA A 150 17.33 21.89 -32.21
C ALA A 150 18.33 20.81 -31.81
N ILE A 151 17.98 19.92 -30.86
CA ILE A 151 18.81 18.79 -30.45
C ILE A 151 18.98 17.79 -31.61
N THR A 152 17.90 17.52 -32.35
CA THR A 152 17.90 16.56 -33.47
C THR A 152 18.74 17.10 -34.63
N GLU A 153 18.52 18.37 -35.02
CA GLU A 153 19.31 19.05 -36.05
C GLU A 153 20.80 19.11 -35.66
N THR A 154 21.09 19.37 -34.38
CA THR A 154 22.46 19.37 -33.87
C THR A 154 23.08 17.99 -33.96
N ARG A 155 22.33 16.93 -33.61
CA ARG A 155 22.80 15.53 -33.71
C ARG A 155 23.08 15.13 -35.16
N GLU A 156 22.22 15.52 -36.09
CA GLU A 156 22.40 15.26 -37.53
C GLU A 156 23.64 15.98 -38.08
N LYS A 157 23.88 17.23 -37.67
CA LYS A 157 25.10 17.97 -38.03
C LYS A 157 26.36 17.30 -37.49
N TYR A 158 26.34 16.82 -36.25
CA TYR A 158 27.49 16.09 -35.69
C TYR A 158 27.72 14.76 -36.40
N ALA A 159 26.66 13.98 -36.66
CA ALA A 159 26.76 12.73 -37.40
C ALA A 159 27.33 12.92 -38.81
N ALA A 160 26.86 13.92 -39.57
CA ALA A 160 27.41 14.24 -40.88
C ALA A 160 28.89 14.67 -40.82
N ARG A 161 29.28 15.38 -39.75
CA ARG A 161 30.69 15.75 -39.53
C ARG A 161 31.56 14.54 -39.17
N GLU A 162 31.06 13.62 -38.37
CA GLU A 162 31.75 12.36 -38.04
C GLU A 162 31.90 11.47 -39.28
N GLU A 163 30.87 11.34 -40.11
CA GLU A 163 30.96 10.60 -41.38
C GLU A 163 31.96 11.22 -42.35
N ALA A 164 31.96 12.56 -42.48
CA ALA A 164 32.93 13.26 -43.31
C ALA A 164 34.36 13.11 -42.77
N ALA A 165 34.54 13.16 -41.45
CA ALA A 165 35.83 12.92 -40.80
C ALA A 165 36.30 11.46 -40.96
N ALA A 166 35.39 10.49 -40.86
CA ALA A 166 35.68 9.07 -41.08
C ALA A 166 36.05 8.80 -42.55
N ALA A 167 35.39 9.45 -43.51
CA ALA A 167 35.70 9.33 -44.93
C ALA A 167 37.06 9.95 -45.31
N GLN A 168 37.55 10.92 -44.53
CA GLN A 168 38.85 11.56 -44.70
C GLN A 168 39.92 10.99 -43.75
N ALA A 169 39.55 10.05 -42.90
CA ALA A 169 40.50 9.41 -42.00
C ALA A 169 41.42 8.49 -42.81
N GLU A 170 42.70 8.83 -42.84
CA GLU A 170 43.73 7.89 -43.31
C GLU A 170 43.87 6.75 -42.31
N GLU A 171 43.93 5.53 -42.83
CA GLU A 171 44.16 4.34 -42.03
C GLU A 171 45.58 4.40 -41.44
N VAL A 172 45.67 4.81 -40.17
CA VAL A 172 46.94 4.74 -39.44
C VAL A 172 47.18 3.27 -39.10
N ALA A 173 47.83 2.56 -40.02
CA ALA A 173 48.43 1.27 -39.69
C ALA A 173 49.41 1.51 -38.54
N PRO A 174 49.30 0.77 -37.41
CA PRO A 174 50.24 0.93 -36.32
C PRO A 174 51.65 0.73 -36.86
N VAL A 175 52.55 1.66 -36.53
CA VAL A 175 53.95 1.61 -36.98
C VAL A 175 54.51 0.23 -36.64
N GLN A 176 54.73 -0.59 -37.67
CA GLN A 176 55.46 -1.84 -37.50
C GLN A 176 56.90 -1.47 -37.18
N SER A 177 57.23 -1.46 -35.88
CA SER A 177 58.61 -1.47 -35.43
C SER A 177 59.31 -2.66 -36.10
N GLY A 178 60.33 -2.36 -36.90
CA GLY A 178 61.04 -3.33 -37.72
C GLY A 178 61.56 -4.54 -36.94
N ALA A 179 61.36 -5.69 -37.57
CA ALA A 179 62.22 -6.88 -37.60
C ALA A 179 62.84 -7.41 -36.28
N ALA A 180 62.20 -8.48 -35.80
CA ALA A 180 62.76 -9.80 -35.49
C ALA A 180 63.76 -9.98 -34.33
N SER A 181 63.28 -10.63 -33.26
CA SER A 181 63.91 -11.88 -32.79
C SER A 181 62.90 -12.73 -32.02
N SER A 182 62.96 -14.03 -32.28
CA SER A 182 62.22 -15.16 -31.69
C SER A 182 62.03 -15.11 -30.17
N THR A 183 60.86 -15.52 -29.67
CA THR A 183 60.67 -16.63 -28.70
C THR A 183 59.19 -16.81 -28.29
N GLU A 184 58.84 -18.06 -27.96
CA GLU A 184 57.53 -18.63 -27.59
C GLU A 184 56.65 -17.82 -26.60
N PRO A 185 55.33 -18.08 -26.55
CA PRO A 185 54.40 -17.28 -25.73
C PRO A 185 54.72 -17.41 -24.24
N ALA A 186 55.05 -16.28 -23.61
CA ALA A 186 55.30 -16.18 -22.18
C ALA A 186 54.01 -16.47 -21.40
N LYS A 187 53.91 -17.67 -20.82
CA LYS A 187 52.92 -18.00 -19.78
C LYS A 187 53.09 -17.00 -18.63
N ARG A 188 52.02 -16.26 -18.32
CA ARG A 188 52.02 -15.33 -17.18
C ARG A 188 52.19 -16.12 -15.90
N PHE A 189 53.03 -15.64 -14.99
CA PHE A 189 53.15 -16.20 -13.65
C PHE A 189 53.23 -15.06 -12.64
N ILE A 190 52.86 -15.35 -11.41
CA ILE A 190 53.00 -14.46 -10.25
C ILE A 190 53.93 -15.11 -9.24
N LEU A 191 54.74 -14.30 -8.57
CA LEU A 191 55.66 -14.75 -7.52
C LEU A 191 54.95 -14.68 -6.17
N CYS A 192 54.96 -15.79 -5.43
CA CYS A 192 54.43 -15.80 -4.07
C CYS A 192 55.30 -14.92 -3.16
N PRO A 193 54.77 -13.85 -2.52
CA PRO A 193 55.57 -12.92 -1.72
C PRO A 193 56.03 -13.49 -0.37
N LYS A 194 55.64 -14.73 -0.01
CA LYS A 194 56.07 -15.39 1.24
C LYS A 194 57.20 -16.40 1.07
N CYS A 195 57.30 -17.09 -0.06
CA CYS A 195 58.31 -18.13 -0.29
C CYS A 195 59.10 -17.98 -1.60
N GLY A 196 58.70 -17.06 -2.49
CA GLY A 196 59.43 -16.75 -3.72
C GLY A 196 59.24 -17.72 -4.89
N GLU A 197 58.40 -18.75 -4.75
CA GLU A 197 58.12 -19.68 -5.85
C GLU A 197 57.20 -19.07 -6.93
N ARG A 198 57.40 -19.52 -8.17
CA ARG A 198 56.68 -19.07 -9.38
C ARG A 198 55.38 -19.86 -9.53
N ILE A 199 54.23 -19.17 -9.50
CA ILE A 199 52.91 -19.74 -9.75
C ILE A 199 52.45 -19.31 -11.13
N TRP A 200 52.36 -20.26 -12.06
CA TRP A 200 51.91 -20.03 -13.43
C TRP A 200 50.37 -19.87 -13.47
N LEU A 201 49.89 -18.89 -14.23
CA LEU A 201 48.46 -18.66 -14.50
C LEU A 201 47.97 -19.54 -15.67
#